data_AF-A0A8D6XS18-F1
#
_entry.id   AF-A0A8D6XS18-F1
#
_cell.length_a   1.000
_cell.length_b   1.000
_cell.length_c   1.000
_cell.angle_alpha   90.00
_cell.angle_beta   90.00
_cell.angle_gamma   90.00
#
_symmetry.space_group_name_H-M   'P 1'
#
loop_
_entity.id
_entity.type
_entity.pdbx_description
1 polymer ?
#
loop_
_entity_poly.entity_id
_entity_poly.type
_entity_poly.pdbx_seq_one_letter_code
_entity_poly.pdbx_strand_id
1 'polypeptide(L)'
;MVTEFPLDILLNIIKLARSTYYYHLKQLNQVDKNQSIKVEIQAIYDEHKGNYGYRRITLELRNRGFVVNHKKVQRLMKLLGLSSQIRRKRKYSSYQGEVGKKADNLSVQGWQYQHQYYHQFLEDKGTPNRQCHVRGIVQTMA
;
A
#
# COMPACT_ATOMS: atom_id res chain seq x y z
N MET A 1 17.17 41.89 4.54
CA MET A 1 15.74 41.75 4.18
C MET A 1 14.94 41.94 5.45
N VAL A 2 14.48 43.17 5.61
CA VAL A 2 13.44 43.72 6.49
C VAL A 2 12.63 42.72 7.34
N THR A 3 12.84 42.71 8.66
CA THR A 3 11.91 42.10 9.65
C THR A 3 11.18 43.23 10.39
N GLU A 4 10.21 43.85 9.74
CA GLU A 4 9.54 45.08 10.24
C GLU A 4 8.28 44.83 11.07
N PHE A 5 8.09 43.64 11.64
CA PHE A 5 6.93 43.36 12.50
C PHE A 5 7.36 42.74 13.83
N PRO A 6 6.88 43.28 14.97
CA PRO A 6 7.18 42.72 16.28
C PRO A 6 6.51 41.35 16.45
N LEU A 7 7.26 40.40 16.99
CA LEU A 7 6.84 38.99 17.17
C LEU A 7 5.51 38.87 17.92
N ASP A 8 5.25 39.75 18.89
CA ASP A 8 4.02 39.73 19.68
C ASP A 8 2.76 39.97 18.83
N ILE A 9 2.82 40.84 17.82
CA ILE A 9 1.69 41.08 16.91
C ILE A 9 1.42 39.83 16.06
N LEU A 10 2.49 39.21 15.54
CA LEU A 10 2.38 37.99 14.73
C LEU A 10 1.79 36.82 15.53
N LEU A 11 2.25 36.63 16.76
CA LEU A 11 1.75 35.57 17.64
C LEU A 11 0.29 35.79 18.03
N ASN A 12 -0.13 37.05 18.22
CA ASN A 12 -1.52 37.38 18.52
C ASN A 12 -2.45 37.08 17.33
N ILE A 13 -2.05 37.43 16.11
CA ILE A 13 -2.80 37.13 14.89
C ILE A 13 -2.97 35.61 14.69
N ILE A 14 -1.90 34.84 14.92
CA ILE A 14 -1.88 33.37 14.77
C ILE A 14 -2.51 32.67 15.98
N LYS A 15 -2.84 33.42 17.06
CA LYS A 15 -3.34 32.91 18.34
C LYS A 15 -2.44 31.83 18.95
N LEU A 16 -1.13 32.05 18.90
CA LEU A 16 -0.12 31.14 19.44
C LEU A 16 0.53 31.75 20.69
N ALA A 17 0.68 30.96 21.75
CA ALA A 17 1.38 31.41 22.95
C ALA A 17 2.88 31.62 22.67
N ARG A 18 3.46 32.66 23.27
CA ARG A 18 4.90 33.00 23.16
C ARG A 18 5.79 31.85 23.62
N SER A 19 5.41 31.15 24.68
CA SER A 19 6.13 29.96 25.17
C SER A 19 6.19 28.84 24.14
N THR A 20 5.09 28.57 23.42
CA THR A 20 5.02 27.57 22.36
C THR A 20 5.95 27.91 21.19
N TYR A 21 6.02 29.18 20.80
CA TYR A 21 6.96 29.65 19.77
C TYR A 21 8.41 29.35 20.15
N TYR A 22 8.86 29.79 21.32
CA TYR A 22 10.24 29.56 21.75
C TYR A 22 10.55 28.08 22.03
N TYR A 23 9.55 27.30 22.46
CA TYR A 23 9.67 25.84 22.58
C TYR A 23 9.95 25.17 21.23
N HIS A 24 9.27 25.57 20.16
CA HIS A 24 9.53 25.07 18.81
C HIS A 24 10.85 25.62 18.24
N LEU A 25 11.16 26.90 18.44
CA LEU A 25 12.43 27.50 18.03
C LEU A 25 13.63 26.75 18.63
N LYS A 26 13.55 26.41 19.92
CA LYS A 26 14.58 25.62 20.60
C LYS A 26 14.76 24.24 19.99
N GLN A 27 13.68 23.60 19.54
CA GLN A 27 13.74 22.28 18.89
C GLN A 27 14.32 22.35 17.47
N LEU A 28 13.96 23.38 16.68
CA LEU A 28 14.49 23.59 15.34
C LEU A 28 16.00 23.82 15.34
N ASN A 29 16.51 24.50 16.37
CA ASN A 29 17.94 24.75 16.54
C ASN A 29 18.73 23.53 17.05
N GLN A 30 18.07 22.41 17.38
CA GLN A 30 18.80 21.20 17.77
C GLN A 30 19.39 20.51 16.55
N VAL A 31 20.69 20.24 16.62
CA VAL A 31 21.40 19.45 15.61
C VAL A 31 20.82 18.03 15.57
N ASP A 32 20.45 17.56 14.38
CA ASP A 32 19.95 16.20 14.22
C ASP A 32 21.08 15.19 14.48
N LYS A 33 20.97 14.47 15.59
CA LYS A 33 21.92 13.42 16.00
C LYS A 33 22.04 12.30 14.95
N ASN A 34 21.05 12.15 14.07
CA ASN A 34 21.01 11.12 13.04
C ASN A 34 21.44 11.64 11.66
N GLN A 35 21.92 12.88 11.56
CA GLN A 35 22.32 13.49 10.28
C GLN A 35 23.35 12.62 9.53
N SER A 36 24.37 12.11 10.24
CA SER A 36 25.40 11.23 9.65
C SER A 36 24.79 9.96 9.04
N ILE A 37 23.91 9.28 9.79
CA ILE A 37 23.22 8.07 9.33
C ILE A 37 22.30 8.39 8.14
N LYS A 38 21.62 9.54 8.14
CA LYS A 38 20.76 9.97 7.03
C LYS A 38 21.56 10.17 5.75
N VAL A 39 22.70 10.84 5.83
CA VAL A 39 23.60 11.06 4.69
C VAL A 39 24.10 9.71 4.15
N GLU A 40 24.50 8.79 5.02
CA GLU A 40 24.97 7.47 4.60
C GLU A 40 23.86 6.63 3.95
N ILE A 41 22.65 6.66 4.51
CA ILE A 41 21.48 6.00 3.91
C ILE A 41 21.21 6.55 2.50
N GLN A 42 21.31 7.86 2.32
CA GLN A 42 21.12 8.50 1.00
C GLN A 42 22.20 8.05 0.02
N ALA A 43 23.47 8.04 0.43
CA ALA A 43 24.58 7.60 -0.40
C ALA A 43 24.41 6.14 -0.87
N ILE A 44 24.09 5.22 0.04
CA ILE A 44 23.82 3.80 -0.30
C ILE A 44 22.62 3.69 -1.24
N TYR A 45 21.57 4.46 -0.98
CA TYR A 45 20.37 4.43 -1.81
C TYR A 45 20.66 4.86 -3.26
N ASP A 46 21.44 5.93 -3.44
CA ASP A 46 21.80 6.47 -4.75
C ASP A 46 22.78 5.54 -5.50
N GLU A 47 23.77 4.97 -4.79
CA GLU A 47 24.70 3.97 -5.34
C GLU A 47 23.97 2.77 -5.95
N HIS A 48 22.91 2.30 -5.28
CA HIS A 48 22.10 1.18 -5.76
C HIS A 48 20.87 1.59 -6.59
N LYS A 49 20.81 2.85 -7.06
CA LYS A 49 19.75 3.40 -7.93
C LYS A 49 18.34 3.23 -7.34
N GLY A 50 18.20 3.31 -6.02
CA GLY A 50 16.92 3.16 -5.31
C GLY A 50 16.32 1.75 -5.30
N ASN A 51 17.05 0.73 -5.74
CA ASN A 51 16.58 -0.66 -5.68
C ASN A 51 16.55 -1.19 -4.23
N TYR A 52 17.40 -0.66 -3.36
CA TYR A 52 17.55 -1.19 -2.01
C TYR A 52 16.49 -0.63 -1.07
N GLY A 53 15.82 -1.53 -0.36
CA GLY A 53 14.96 -1.18 0.76
C GLY A 53 15.69 -1.19 2.10
N TYR A 54 15.01 -0.78 3.16
CA TYR A 54 15.60 -0.63 4.50
C TYR A 54 16.34 -1.88 4.99
N ARG A 55 15.89 -3.09 4.63
CA ARG A 55 16.57 -4.35 5.02
C ARG A 55 17.96 -4.46 4.39
N ARG A 56 18.08 -4.18 3.09
CA ARG A 56 19.37 -4.23 2.39
C ARG A 56 20.27 -3.08 2.81
N ILE A 57 19.72 -1.88 2.95
CA ILE A 57 20.47 -0.72 3.46
C ILE A 57 21.00 -0.97 4.87
N THR A 58 20.23 -1.64 5.74
CA THR A 58 20.72 -1.98 7.09
C THR A 58 21.91 -2.95 7.03
N LEU A 59 21.91 -3.89 6.08
CA LEU A 59 23.03 -4.80 5.89
C LEU A 59 24.27 -4.04 5.40
N GLU A 60 24.12 -3.15 4.41
CA GLU A 60 25.22 -2.32 3.93
C GLU A 60 25.77 -1.38 4.99
N LEU A 61 24.90 -0.75 5.78
CA LEU A 61 25.31 0.06 6.92
C LEU A 61 26.15 -0.76 7.91
N ARG A 62 25.75 -2.01 8.17
CA ARG A 62 26.52 -2.91 9.03
C ARG A 62 27.87 -3.28 8.42
N ASN A 63 27.93 -3.49 7.10
CA ASN A 63 29.18 -3.74 6.38
C ASN A 63 30.15 -2.54 6.47
N ARG A 64 29.61 -1.31 6.47
CA ARG A 64 30.37 -0.07 6.65
C ARG A 64 30.69 0.27 8.12
N GLY A 65 30.33 -0.61 9.06
CA GLY A 65 30.65 -0.46 10.49
C GLY A 65 29.60 0.25 11.34
N PHE A 66 28.44 0.63 10.76
CA PHE A 66 27.35 1.24 11.52
C PHE A 66 26.46 0.17 12.16
N VAL A 67 26.45 0.12 13.49
CA VAL A 67 25.55 -0.77 14.26
C VAL A 67 24.23 -0.05 14.50
N VAL A 68 23.31 -0.11 13.52
CA VAL A 68 22.00 0.52 13.58
C VAL A 68 20.89 -0.52 13.43
N ASN A 69 19.87 -0.43 14.29
CA ASN A 69 18.70 -1.30 14.19
C ASN A 69 17.89 -1.00 12.92
N HIS A 70 17.47 -2.04 12.19
CA HIS A 70 16.68 -1.94 10.96
C HIS A 70 15.38 -1.11 11.12
N LYS A 71 14.76 -1.11 12.31
CA LYS A 71 13.58 -0.28 12.60
C LYS A 71 13.91 1.22 12.55
N LYS A 72 15.09 1.60 13.03
CA LYS A 72 15.58 2.98 13.00
C LYS A 72 15.86 3.42 11.57
N VAL A 73 16.53 2.55 10.79
CA VAL A 73 16.77 2.78 9.35
C VAL A 73 15.45 2.98 8.60
N GLN A 74 14.46 2.11 8.84
CA GLN A 74 13.14 2.22 8.22
C GLN A 74 12.45 3.56 8.55
N ARG A 75 12.51 4.01 9.81
CA ARG A 75 11.96 5.32 10.22
C ARG A 75 12.67 6.47 9.52
N LEU A 76 14.00 6.45 9.45
CA LEU A 76 14.80 7.50 8.81
C LEU A 76 14.53 7.56 7.30
N MET A 77 14.46 6.40 6.62
CA MET A 77 14.08 6.34 5.21
C MET A 77 12.70 6.93 4.96
N LYS A 78 11.72 6.63 5.83
CA LYS A 78 10.37 7.20 5.71
C LYS A 78 10.37 8.73 5.88
N LEU A 79 11.16 9.26 6.81
CA LEU A 79 11.31 10.71 7.00
C LEU A 79 11.95 11.39 5.78
N LEU A 80 12.88 10.71 5.11
CA LEU A 80 13.51 11.18 3.88
C LEU A 80 12.66 10.94 2.62
N GLY A 81 11.54 10.24 2.72
CA GLY A 81 10.71 9.86 1.58
C GLY A 81 11.32 8.77 0.68
N LEU A 82 12.36 8.07 1.15
CA LEU A 82 13.05 7.03 0.39
C LEU A 82 12.28 5.71 0.47
N SER A 83 12.06 5.09 -0.68
CA SER A 83 11.40 3.78 -0.78
C SER A 83 12.03 2.92 -1.85
N SER A 84 12.07 1.60 -1.64
CA SER A 84 12.59 0.68 -2.64
C SER A 84 11.68 0.65 -3.86
N GLN A 85 12.27 0.73 -5.05
CA GLN A 85 11.55 0.49 -6.29
C GLN A 85 11.18 -0.99 -6.42
N ILE A 86 9.94 -1.33 -6.07
CA ILE A 86 9.42 -2.69 -6.20
C ILE A 86 8.79 -2.85 -7.59
N ARG A 87 9.40 -3.71 -8.43
CA ARG A 87 8.78 -4.14 -9.69
C ARG A 87 7.54 -4.98 -9.36
N ARG A 88 6.37 -4.57 -9.85
CA ARG A 88 5.16 -5.40 -9.76
C ARG A 88 5.41 -6.72 -10.48
N LYS A 89 5.29 -7.84 -9.75
CA LYS A 89 5.39 -9.18 -10.35
C LYS A 89 4.17 -9.38 -11.25
N ARG A 90 4.39 -9.63 -12.54
CA ARG A 90 3.31 -9.99 -13.47
C ARG A 90 2.73 -11.33 -13.02
N LYS A 91 1.40 -11.46 -12.98
CA LYS A 91 0.76 -12.77 -12.83
C LYS A 91 1.07 -13.60 -14.07
N TYR A 92 1.55 -14.83 -13.87
CA TYR A 92 1.79 -15.76 -14.95
C TYR A 92 0.46 -16.06 -15.67
N SER A 93 0.47 -15.99 -17.00
CA SER A 93 -0.64 -16.36 -17.86
C SER A 93 -0.10 -17.31 -18.91
N SER A 94 -0.38 -18.62 -18.75
CA SER A 94 -0.03 -19.64 -19.75
C SER A 94 -0.96 -19.59 -20.97
N TYR A 95 -2.15 -19.01 -20.81
CA TYR A 95 -3.14 -18.86 -21.87
C TYR A 95 -2.59 -17.98 -22.99
N GLN A 96 -2.36 -18.57 -24.16
CA GLN A 96 -1.84 -17.91 -25.36
C GLN A 96 -2.98 -17.34 -26.25
N GLY A 97 -4.23 -17.36 -25.77
CA GLY A 97 -5.43 -17.12 -26.57
C GLY A 97 -6.18 -18.41 -26.90
N GLU A 98 -7.27 -18.30 -27.66
CA GLU A 98 -7.97 -19.47 -28.20
C GLU A 98 -7.18 -20.02 -29.39
N VAL A 99 -6.40 -21.08 -29.17
CA VAL A 99 -5.65 -21.75 -30.23
C VAL A 99 -6.40 -23.01 -30.63
N GLY A 100 -6.96 -23.04 -31.84
CA GLY A 100 -7.68 -24.18 -32.42
C GLY A 100 -9.22 -24.04 -32.42
N LYS A 101 -9.92 -24.97 -33.09
CA LYS A 101 -11.38 -25.05 -33.07
C LYS A 101 -11.83 -25.69 -31.77
N LYS A 102 -12.50 -24.93 -30.91
CA LYS A 102 -13.13 -25.43 -29.69
C LYS A 102 -14.37 -26.25 -30.08
N ALA A 103 -14.47 -27.48 -29.59
CA ALA A 103 -15.70 -28.26 -29.74
C ALA A 103 -16.82 -27.59 -28.94
N ASP A 104 -18.04 -27.61 -29.49
CA ASP A 104 -19.20 -27.07 -28.80
C ASP A 104 -19.40 -27.77 -27.45
N ASN A 105 -19.71 -26.98 -26.43
CA ASN A 105 -19.85 -27.46 -25.07
C ASN A 105 -21.16 -28.25 -24.95
N LEU A 106 -21.14 -29.56 -25.22
CA LEU A 106 -22.31 -30.45 -25.13
C LEU A 106 -22.77 -30.72 -23.68
N SER A 107 -22.03 -30.22 -22.68
CA SER A 107 -22.33 -30.36 -21.25
C SER A 107 -23.24 -29.23 -20.74
N VAL A 108 -24.36 -28.97 -21.41
CA VAL A 108 -25.47 -28.19 -20.82
C VAL A 108 -26.51 -29.11 -20.17
N GLN A 109 -26.54 -30.38 -20.56
CA GLN A 109 -27.57 -31.34 -20.15
C GLN A 109 -27.28 -31.97 -18.77
N GLY A 110 -26.02 -32.12 -18.38
CA GLY A 110 -25.65 -32.77 -17.10
C GLY A 110 -25.98 -31.93 -15.86
N TRP A 111 -25.82 -30.60 -15.96
CA TRP A 111 -26.07 -29.67 -14.86
C TRP A 111 -27.57 -29.45 -14.62
N GLN A 112 -28.38 -29.47 -15.69
CA GLN A 112 -29.83 -29.38 -15.60
C GLN A 112 -30.44 -30.63 -14.94
N TYR A 113 -29.90 -31.82 -15.20
CA TYR A 113 -30.37 -33.07 -14.61
C TYR A 113 -30.21 -33.12 -13.09
N GLN A 114 -29.06 -32.66 -12.57
CA GLN A 114 -28.82 -32.59 -11.13
C GLN A 114 -29.73 -31.54 -10.45
N HIS A 115 -30.03 -30.44 -11.14
CA HIS A 115 -30.88 -29.37 -10.63
C HIS A 115 -32.36 -29.77 -10.57
N GLN A 116 -32.86 -30.49 -11.59
CA GLN A 116 -34.26 -30.89 -11.69
C GLN A 116 -34.61 -31.99 -10.67
N TYR A 117 -33.70 -32.93 -10.41
CA TYR A 117 -33.84 -33.92 -9.33
C TYR A 117 -33.94 -33.27 -7.95
N TYR A 118 -33.13 -32.23 -7.69
CA TYR A 118 -33.11 -31.55 -6.39
C TYR A 118 -34.40 -30.77 -6.12
N HIS A 119 -35.00 -30.13 -7.14
CA HIS A 119 -36.29 -29.46 -6.99
C HIS A 119 -37.44 -30.44 -6.75
N GLN A 120 -37.47 -31.55 -7.49
CA GLN A 120 -38.49 -32.58 -7.31
C GLN A 120 -38.42 -33.25 -5.93
N PHE A 121 -37.20 -33.50 -5.43
CA PHE A 121 -36.96 -33.98 -4.07
C PHE A 121 -37.45 -33.01 -2.98
N LEU A 122 -37.36 -31.69 -3.20
CA LEU A 122 -37.80 -30.68 -2.24
C LEU A 122 -39.32 -30.48 -2.23
N GLU A 123 -39.99 -30.68 -3.37
CA GLU A 123 -41.46 -30.65 -3.49
C GLU A 123 -42.11 -31.83 -2.74
N ASP A 124 -41.54 -33.04 -2.84
CA ASP A 124 -42.03 -34.24 -2.13
C ASP A 124 -41.96 -34.14 -0.59
N LYS A 125 -41.09 -33.27 -0.06
CA LYS A 125 -40.93 -33.04 1.39
C LYS A 125 -41.83 -31.93 1.93
N GLY A 126 -42.67 -31.31 1.09
CA GLY A 126 -43.64 -30.30 1.52
C GLY A 126 -43.01 -29.07 2.17
N THR A 127 -41.76 -28.75 1.82
CA THR A 127 -41.08 -27.58 2.38
C THR A 127 -41.53 -26.29 1.67
N PRO A 128 -41.98 -25.24 2.37
CA PRO A 128 -42.41 -24.01 1.70
C PRO A 128 -41.20 -23.34 1.05
N ASN A 129 -41.26 -23.18 -0.27
CA ASN A 129 -40.25 -22.50 -1.07
C ASN A 129 -40.12 -21.05 -0.59
N ARG A 130 -39.13 -20.76 0.27
CA ARG A 130 -38.74 -19.38 0.56
C ARG A 130 -38.02 -18.88 -0.68
N GLN A 131 -38.77 -18.20 -1.55
CA GLN A 131 -38.23 -17.55 -2.74
C GLN A 131 -37.16 -16.53 -2.34
N CYS A 132 -35.89 -16.96 -2.33
CA CYS A 132 -34.76 -16.07 -2.20
C CYS A 132 -34.68 -15.26 -3.49
N HIS A 133 -35.07 -13.98 -3.43
CA HIS A 133 -34.92 -13.05 -4.54
C HIS A 133 -33.42 -12.74 -4.72
N VAL A 134 -32.72 -13.57 -5.50
CA VAL A 134 -31.39 -13.22 -6.00
C VAL A 134 -31.59 -12.23 -7.14
N ARG A 135 -31.74 -10.94 -6.80
CA ARG A 135 -31.58 -9.87 -7.78
C ARG A 135 -30.11 -9.81 -8.16
N GLY A 136 -29.78 -10.22 -9.38
CA GLY A 136 -28.42 -10.16 -9.87
C GLY A 136 -28.28 -10.50 -11.36
N ILE A 137 -28.28 -9.44 -12.17
CA ILE A 137 -27.57 -9.29 -13.45
C ILE A 137 -28.20 -9.99 -14.66
N VAL A 138 -29.14 -9.31 -15.32
CA VAL A 138 -29.10 -9.17 -16.78
C VAL A 138 -29.57 -7.77 -17.16
N GLN A 139 -28.63 -6.83 -17.32
CA GLN A 139 -28.90 -5.56 -17.99
C GLN A 139 -27.63 -5.11 -18.72
N THR A 140 -27.48 -5.60 -19.95
CA THR A 140 -26.86 -4.88 -21.08
C THR A 140 -26.94 -5.77 -22.33
N MET A 141 -27.90 -5.51 -23.21
CA MET A 141 -27.68 -5.52 -24.67
C MET A 141 -28.56 -4.43 -25.27
N ALA A 142 -27.89 -3.52 -25.98
CA ALA A 142 -28.49 -2.67 -27.01
C ALA A 142 -28.87 -3.52 -28.22
#